data_AF-A0A846S931-F1
#
_entry.id   AF-A0A846S931-F1
#
_cell.length_a   1.000
_cell.length_b   1.000
_cell.length_c   1.000
_cell.angle_alpha   90.00
_cell.angle_beta   90.00
_cell.angle_gamma   90.00
#
_symmetry.space_group_name_H-M   'P 1'
#
loop_
_entity.id
_entity.type
_entity.pdbx_description
1 polymer ?
#
loop_
_entity_poly.entity_id
_entity_poly.type
_entity_poly.pdbx_seq_one_letter_code
_entity_poly.pdbx_strand_id
1 'polypeptide(L)' 'MSNIATTKRTRNSASPADVIVFVLSFALFVFGLYLFGAGFFGASGTQFWLFWAGLLASCFAFLIPMVYHWVVDRKA' A
#
# COMPACT_ATOMS: atom_id res chain seq x y z
N MET A 1 -28.49 -36.72 -16.38
CA MET A 1 -27.96 -35.37 -16.71
C MET A 1 -27.25 -34.82 -15.49
N SER A 2 -25.92 -34.84 -15.49
CA SER A 2 -25.10 -34.27 -14.41
C SER A 2 -25.15 -32.75 -14.50
N ASN A 3 -25.77 -32.08 -13.52
CA ASN A 3 -25.64 -30.65 -13.32
C ASN A 3 -24.19 -30.34 -12.93
N ILE A 4 -23.34 -30.12 -13.93
CA ILE A 4 -22.04 -29.49 -13.72
C ILE A 4 -22.37 -28.06 -13.35
N ALA A 5 -22.48 -27.81 -12.04
CA ALA A 5 -22.45 -26.46 -11.48
C ALA A 5 -21.12 -25.85 -11.91
N THR A 6 -21.11 -25.24 -13.09
CA THR A 6 -20.01 -24.44 -13.57
C THR A 6 -19.94 -23.29 -12.60
N THR A 7 -19.07 -23.43 -11.58
CA THR A 7 -18.68 -22.34 -10.72
C THR A 7 -18.23 -21.24 -11.66
N LYS A 8 -19.09 -20.23 -11.87
CA LYS A 8 -18.72 -19.01 -12.57
C LYS A 8 -17.47 -18.54 -11.85
N ARG A 9 -16.30 -18.75 -12.44
CA ARG A 9 -15.06 -18.17 -11.97
C ARG A 9 -15.32 -16.68 -12.02
N THR A 10 -15.61 -16.09 -10.88
CA THR A 10 -15.80 -14.66 -10.74
C THR A 10 -14.53 -14.08 -11.33
N ARG A 11 -14.70 -13.38 -12.44
CA ARG A 11 -13.60 -12.75 -13.15
C ARG A 11 -12.96 -11.84 -12.11
N ASN A 12 -11.77 -12.20 -11.64
CA ASN A 12 -10.94 -11.37 -10.77
C ASN A 12 -10.48 -10.16 -11.60
N SER A 13 -11.42 -9.30 -11.97
CA SER A 13 -11.12 -7.98 -12.49
C SER A 13 -10.63 -7.22 -11.26
N ALA A 14 -9.32 -7.05 -11.12
CA ALA A 14 -8.77 -6.09 -10.17
C ALA A 14 -9.54 -4.79 -10.38
N SER A 15 -10.17 -4.29 -9.32
CA SER A 15 -10.92 -3.06 -9.41
C SER A 15 -9.95 -1.95 -9.80
N PRO A 16 -10.32 -1.00 -10.69
CA PRO A 16 -9.47 0.16 -10.94
C PRO A 16 -9.12 0.90 -9.64
N ALA A 17 -9.95 0.78 -8.60
CA ALA A 17 -9.67 1.32 -7.28
C ALA A 17 -8.53 0.58 -6.55
N ASP A 18 -8.43 -0.75 -6.68
CA ASP A 18 -7.32 -1.54 -6.12
C ASP A 18 -5.99 -1.13 -6.76
N VAL A 19 -6.00 -0.87 -8.07
CA VAL A 19 -4.82 -0.41 -8.82
C VAL A 19 -4.36 0.96 -8.32
N ILE A 20 -5.28 1.90 -8.10
CA ILE A 20 -4.96 3.24 -7.59
C ILE A 20 -4.36 3.15 -6.18
N VAL A 21 -4.95 2.35 -5.30
CA VAL A 21 -4.46 2.15 -3.94
C VAL A 21 -3.07 1.52 -3.95
N PHE A 22 -2.85 0.53 -4.81
CA PHE A 22 -1.54 -0.08 -4.99
C PHE A 22 -0.49 0.94 -5.45
N VAL A 23 -0.78 1.76 -6.47
CA VAL A 23 0.16 2.78 -6.98
C VAL A 23 0.46 3.83 -5.91
N LEU A 24 -0.54 4.28 -5.16
CA LEU A 24 -0.37 5.22 -4.05
C LEU A 24 0.53 4.64 -2.95
N SER A 25 0.23 3.42 -2.50
CA SER A 25 1.05 2.71 -1.52
C SER A 25 2.48 2.51 -2.00
N PHE A 26 2.66 2.10 -3.25
CA PHE A 26 3.97 1.90 -3.83
C PHE A 26 4.78 3.21 -3.89
N ALA A 27 4.18 4.32 -4.32
CA ALA A 27 4.83 5.62 -4.34
C ALA A 27 5.21 6.08 -2.92
N LEU A 28 4.33 5.85 -1.94
CA LEU A 28 4.55 6.23 -0.54
C LEU A 28 5.66 5.39 0.10
N PHE A 29 5.77 4.12 -0.27
CA PHE A 29 6.87 3.24 0.13
C PHE A 29 8.21 3.70 -0.45
N VAL A 30 8.28 3.98 -1.76
CA VAL A 30 9.51 4.47 -2.41
C VAL A 30 9.93 5.83 -1.81
N PHE A 31 8.96 6.71 -1.55
CA PHE A 31 9.21 7.99 -0.88
C PHE A 31 9.75 7.80 0.55
N GLY A 32 9.19 6.83 1.30
CA GLY A 32 9.69 6.45 2.62
C GLY A 32 11.15 5.95 2.59
N LEU A 33 11.49 5.10 1.62
CA LEU A 33 12.87 4.64 1.40
C LEU A 33 13.82 5.78 1.02
N TYR A 34 13.35 6.73 0.20
CA TYR A 34 14.13 7.92 -0.14
C TYR A 34 14.41 8.79 1.08
N LEU A 35 13.40 9.08 1.91
CA LEU A 35 13.56 9.83 3.16
C LEU A 35 14.48 9.12 4.15
N PHE A 36 14.33 7.80 4.27
CA PHE A 36 15.16 6.96 5.10
C PHE A 36 16.63 7.04 4.67
N GLY A 37 16.90 6.90 3.37
CA GLY A 37 18.24 7.07 2.80
C GLY A 37 18.79 8.50 2.98
N ALA A 38 17.95 9.51 2.78
CA ALA A 38 18.31 10.91 3.02
C ALA A 38 18.66 11.19 4.49
N GLY A 39 18.13 10.40 5.43
CA GLY A 39 18.54 10.43 6.83
C GLY A 39 20.02 10.13 7.06
N PHE A 40 20.67 9.37 6.17
CA PHE A 40 22.11 9.05 6.30
C PHE A 40 23.03 10.12 5.69
N PHE A 41 22.54 10.88 4.71
CA PHE A 41 23.32 11.90 3.99
C PHE A 41 22.90 13.33 4.31
N GLY A 42 21.86 13.51 5.13
CA GLY A 42 21.25 14.80 5.43
C GLY A 42 22.06 15.67 6.39
N ALA A 43 21.73 16.96 6.43
CA ALA A 43 22.35 17.94 7.31
C ALA A 43 22.35 17.49 8.78
N SER A 44 23.42 17.83 9.50
CA SER A 44 23.56 17.54 10.92
C SER A 44 22.37 18.10 11.71
N GLY A 45 21.56 17.20 12.30
CA GLY A 45 20.36 17.52 13.07
C GLY A 45 19.03 17.01 12.47
N THR A 46 18.92 16.90 11.15
CA THR A 46 17.67 16.41 10.50
C THR A 46 17.64 14.90 10.28
N GLN A 47 18.81 14.25 10.37
CA GLN A 47 19.04 12.83 10.11
C GLN A 47 18.10 11.92 10.92
N PHE A 48 17.97 12.17 12.22
CA PHE A 48 17.08 11.42 13.12
C PHE A 48 15.62 11.53 12.69
N TRP A 49 15.15 12.75 12.40
CA TRP A 49 13.76 12.99 11.98
C TRP A 49 13.44 12.39 10.62
N LEU A 50 14.36 12.51 9.66
CA LEU A 50 14.21 11.95 8.30
C LEU A 50 14.17 10.42 8.32
N PHE A 51 15.01 9.80 9.16
CA PHE A 51 15.02 8.35 9.39
C PHE A 51 13.66 7.87 9.91
N TRP A 52 13.15 8.47 10.99
CA TRP A 52 11.86 8.08 11.57
C TRP A 52 10.68 8.39 10.64
N ALA A 53 10.70 9.52 9.95
CA ALA A 53 9.67 9.88 8.97
C ALA A 53 9.63 8.89 7.80
N GLY A 54 10.80 8.49 7.26
CA GLY A 54 10.89 7.50 6.19
C GLY A 54 10.44 6.11 6.62
N LEU A 55 10.80 5.69 7.84
CA LEU A 55 10.34 4.43 8.44
C LEU A 55 8.82 4.43 8.61
N LEU A 56 8.26 5.50 9.18
CA LEU A 56 6.83 5.63 9.42
C LEU A 56 6.03 5.66 8.11
N ALA A 57 6.52 6.41 7.11
CA ALA A 57 5.92 6.46 5.76
C ALA A 57 5.92 5.07 5.11
N SER A 58 7.01 4.31 5.25
CA SER A 58 7.09 2.94 4.74
C SER A 58 6.07 2.01 5.42
N CYS A 59 5.88 2.13 6.73
CA CYS A 59 4.85 1.38 7.45
C CYS A 59 3.43 1.74 6.97
N PHE A 60 3.15 3.03 6.74
CA PHE A 60 1.85 3.47 6.25
C PHE A 60 1.53 2.98 4.84
N ALA A 61 2.53 2.84 3.98
CA ALA A 61 2.34 2.28 2.64
C ALA A 61 1.66 0.90 2.67
N PHE A 62 1.97 0.06 3.66
CA PHE A 62 1.35 -1.26 3.86
C PHE A 62 0.02 -1.19 4.62
N LEU A 63 -0.17 -0.16 5.46
CA LEU A 63 -1.39 0.02 6.23
C LEU A 63 -2.57 0.52 5.35
N ILE A 64 -2.29 1.41 4.39
CA ILE A 64 -3.30 2.00 3.49
C ILE A 64 -4.13 0.94 2.74
N PRO A 65 -3.55 -0.07 2.05
CA PRO A 65 -4.32 -1.08 1.33
C PRO A 65 -5.09 -1.99 2.28
N MET A 66 -4.51 -2.31 3.44
CA MET A 66 -5.18 -3.11 4.47
C MET A 66 -6.44 -2.42 5.01
N VAL A 67 -6.35 -1.12 5.33
CA VAL A 67 -7.50 -0.33 5.79
C VAL A 67 -8.51 -0.13 4.67
N TYR A 68 -8.05 0.11 3.44
CA TYR A 68 -8.93 0.28 2.28
C TYR A 68 -9.81 -0.97 2.07
N HIS A 69 -9.23 -2.16 2.00
CA HIS A 69 -9.99 -3.40 1.86
C HIS A 69 -10.94 -3.62 3.04
N TRP A 70 -10.51 -3.33 4.27
CA TRP A 70 -11.36 -3.48 5.45
C TRP A 70 -12.58 -2.55 5.46
N VAL A 71 -12.45 -1.33 4.92
CA VAL A 71 -13.57 -0.38 4.78
C VAL A 71 -14.49 -0.76 3.62
N VAL A 72 -13.94 -1.23 2.51
CA VAL A 72 -14.72 -1.69 1.34
C VAL A 72 -15.53 -2.94 1.70
N ASP A 73 -14.92 -3.92 2.35
CA ASP A 73 -15.58 -5.16 2.77
C ASP A 73 -16.72 -4.91 3.77
N ARG A 74 -16.64 -3.85 4.59
CA ARG A 74 -17.72 -3.46 5.50
C ARG A 74 -18.92 -2.82 4.81
N LYS A 75 -18.79 -2.39 3.55
CA LYS A 75 -19.87 -1.77 2.76
C LYS A 75 -20.55 -2.77 1.81
N ALA A 76 -19.97 -3.94 1.59
CA ALA A 76 -20.52 -5.02 0.77
C ALA A 76 -21.46 -5.92 1.59
#